data_AF-A0A4S1E100-F1
#
_entry.id   AF-A0A4S1E100-F1
#
_cell.length_a   1.000
_cell.length_b   1.000
_cell.length_c   1.000
_cell.angle_alpha   90.00
_cell.angle_beta   90.00
_cell.angle_gamma   90.00
#
_symmetry.space_group_name_H-M   'P 1'
#
loop_
_entity.id
_entity.type
_entity.pdbx_description
1 polymer ?
#
loop_
_entity_poly.entity_id
_entity_poly.type
_entity_poly.pdbx_seq_one_letter_code
_entity_poly.pdbx_strand_id
1 'polypeptide(L)'
;MNLQKTILSLLFFIIASSVTFAQQDVDSQINDLIKKDNVMLTENDKSLKLTEEQTLKLKEAYKKLVLFENDLPRSKKKKKEAYREAMTPILSETMAYKRSLLTSKQLAAYNAYDAR
;
A
#
# COMPACT_ATOMS: atom_id res chain seq x y z
N MET A 1 -12.83 44.68 -9.36
CA MET A 1 -12.77 43.21 -9.55
C MET A 1 -11.44 42.72 -8.98
N ASN A 2 -11.46 42.01 -7.85
CA ASN A 2 -10.26 41.70 -7.06
C ASN A 2 -9.44 40.56 -7.69
N LEU A 3 -8.50 40.90 -8.57
CA LEU A 3 -7.61 39.98 -9.27
C LEU A 3 -6.84 39.05 -8.30
N GLN A 4 -6.51 39.53 -7.10
CA GLN A 4 -5.88 38.72 -6.05
C GLN A 4 -6.78 37.60 -5.52
N LYS A 5 -8.10 37.80 -5.44
CA LYS A 5 -9.03 36.75 -4.98
C LYS A 5 -9.17 35.63 -6.02
N THR A 6 -9.12 35.97 -7.31
CA THR A 6 -9.21 35.00 -8.41
C THR A 6 -7.94 34.17 -8.55
N ILE A 7 -6.75 34.76 -8.34
CA ILE A 7 -5.48 34.03 -8.38
C ILE A 7 -5.36 33.09 -7.17
N LEU A 8 -5.78 33.52 -5.98
CA LEU A 8 -5.74 32.70 -4.77
C LEU A 8 -6.71 31.51 -4.85
N SER A 9 -7.90 31.69 -5.44
CA SER A 9 -8.85 30.59 -5.67
C SER A 9 -8.34 29.59 -6.70
N LEU A 10 -7.66 30.05 -7.75
CA LEU A 10 -7.10 29.18 -8.79
C LEU A 10 -5.94 28.32 -8.27
N LEU A 11 -5.06 28.91 -7.45
CA LEU A 11 -3.98 28.18 -6.77
C LEU A 11 -4.53 27.12 -5.79
N PHE A 12 -5.56 27.45 -5.01
CA PHE A 12 -6.22 26.48 -4.14
C PHE A 12 -6.84 25.31 -4.92
N PHE A 13 -7.45 25.59 -6.08
CA PHE A 13 -8.07 24.56 -6.92
C PHE A 13 -7.02 23.60 -7.51
N ILE A 14 -5.90 24.14 -8.01
CA ILE A 14 -4.81 23.33 -8.61
C ILE A 14 -4.14 22.45 -7.54
N ILE A 15 -3.89 22.99 -6.35
CA ILE A 15 -3.27 22.24 -5.25
C ILE A 15 -4.19 21.13 -4.77
N ALA A 16 -5.47 21.43 -4.53
CA ALA A 16 -6.44 20.42 -4.08
C ALA A 16 -6.57 19.26 -5.08
N SER A 17 -6.63 19.54 -6.39
CA SER A 17 -6.72 18.50 -7.41
C SER A 17 -5.48 17.60 -7.44
N SER A 18 -4.27 18.17 -7.34
CA SER A 18 -3.03 17.37 -7.35
C SER A 18 -2.90 16.45 -6.13
N VAL A 19 -3.34 16.91 -4.95
CA VAL A 19 -3.37 16.10 -3.73
C VAL A 19 -4.39 14.96 -3.82
N THR A 20 -5.56 15.21 -4.43
CA THR A 20 -6.58 14.16 -4.61
C THR A 20 -6.13 13.06 -5.57
N PHE A 21 -5.41 13.40 -6.66
CA PHE A 21 -4.89 12.40 -7.59
C PHE A 21 -3.80 11.53 -6.96
N ALA A 22 -2.89 12.14 -6.18
CA ALA A 22 -1.85 11.40 -5.47
C ALA A 22 -2.44 10.43 -4.43
N GLN A 23 -3.48 10.85 -3.70
CA GLN A 23 -4.15 9.97 -2.73
C GLN A 23 -4.91 8.82 -3.42
N GLN A 24 -5.59 9.09 -4.54
CA GLN A 24 -6.27 8.05 -5.33
C GLN A 24 -5.31 6.99 -5.85
N ASP A 25 -4.12 7.40 -6.31
CA ASP A 25 -3.09 6.46 -6.78
C ASP A 25 -2.58 5.57 -5.64
N VAL A 26 -2.26 6.17 -4.49
CA VAL A 26 -1.85 5.43 -3.28
C VAL A 26 -2.93 4.43 -2.87
N ASP A 27 -4.20 4.84 -2.83
CA ASP A 27 -5.31 3.96 -2.46
C ASP A 27 -5.49 2.81 -3.47
N SER A 28 -5.28 3.05 -4.76
CA SER A 28 -5.31 2.02 -5.79
C SER A 28 -4.22 0.97 -5.56
N GLN A 29 -2.97 1.41 -5.35
CA GLN A 29 -1.85 0.50 -5.09
C GLN A 29 -2.09 -0.37 -3.84
N ILE A 30 -2.63 0.23 -2.77
CA ILE A 30 -3.01 -0.50 -1.55
C ILE A 30 -4.10 -1.54 -1.84
N ASN A 31 -5.14 -1.17 -2.60
CA ASN A 31 -6.22 -2.10 -2.93
C ASN A 31 -5.72 -3.28 -3.80
N ASP A 32 -4.76 -3.04 -4.69
CA ASP A 32 -4.13 -4.11 -5.47
C ASP A 32 -3.33 -5.08 -4.60
N LEU A 33 -2.62 -4.59 -3.58
CA LEU A 33 -1.95 -5.44 -2.59
C LEU A 33 -2.95 -6.30 -1.81
N ILE A 34 -4.06 -5.72 -1.34
CA ILE A 34 -5.14 -6.47 -0.66
C ILE A 34 -5.78 -7.49 -1.59
N LYS A 35 -5.99 -7.15 -2.86
CA LYS A 35 -6.52 -8.07 -3.86
C LYS A 35 -5.58 -9.24 -4.07
N LYS A 36 -4.27 -8.99 -4.16
CA LYS A 36 -3.23 -10.03 -4.28
C LYS A 36 -3.24 -10.97 -3.07
N ASP A 37 -3.27 -10.43 -1.85
CA ASP A 37 -3.37 -11.24 -0.63
C ASP A 37 -4.62 -12.13 -0.64
N ASN A 38 -5.78 -11.58 -1.03
CA ASN A 38 -7.01 -12.36 -1.12
C ASN A 38 -6.93 -13.45 -2.20
N VAL A 39 -6.28 -13.20 -3.34
CA VAL A 39 -6.06 -14.24 -4.35
C VAL A 39 -5.20 -15.38 -3.79
N MET A 40 -4.12 -15.05 -3.08
CA MET A 40 -3.24 -16.05 -2.45
C MET A 40 -4.00 -16.89 -1.41
N LEU A 41 -4.75 -16.23 -0.52
CA LEU A 41 -5.51 -16.91 0.53
C LEU A 41 -6.64 -17.78 -0.01
N THR A 42 -7.30 -17.31 -1.07
CA THR A 42 -8.54 -17.91 -1.57
C THR A 42 -8.35 -18.78 -2.81
N GLU A 43 -7.11 -19.14 -3.12
CA GLU A 43 -6.79 -20.00 -4.26
C GLU A 43 -7.54 -21.34 -4.15
N ASN A 44 -7.47 -21.97 -2.98
CA ASN A 44 -8.03 -23.31 -2.73
C ASN A 44 -9.29 -23.29 -1.84
N ASP A 45 -9.54 -22.19 -1.13
CA ASP A 45 -10.72 -22.03 -0.25
C ASP A 45 -11.19 -20.58 -0.21
N LYS A 46 -12.35 -20.29 -0.79
CA LYS A 46 -12.94 -18.94 -0.87
C LYS A 46 -13.32 -18.36 0.50
N SER A 47 -13.49 -19.20 1.52
CA SER A 47 -13.82 -18.76 2.88
C SER A 47 -12.64 -18.09 3.60
N LEU A 48 -11.41 -18.29 3.11
CA LEU A 48 -10.19 -17.73 3.72
C LEU A 48 -9.93 -16.26 3.36
N LYS A 49 -10.86 -15.61 2.65
CA LYS A 49 -10.78 -14.19 2.31
C LYS A 49 -10.55 -13.37 3.58
N LEU A 50 -9.76 -12.31 3.48
CA LEU A 50 -9.55 -11.36 4.57
C LEU A 50 -10.89 -10.80 5.04
N THR A 51 -11.07 -10.72 6.36
CA THR A 51 -12.20 -10.01 6.95
C THR A 51 -12.07 -8.50 6.72
N GLU A 52 -13.15 -7.76 6.95
CA GLU A 52 -13.13 -6.30 6.89
C GLU A 52 -12.13 -5.71 7.91
N GLU A 53 -12.08 -6.26 9.11
CA GLU A 53 -11.14 -5.84 10.15
C GLU A 53 -9.68 -6.10 9.74
N GLN A 54 -9.37 -7.29 9.23
CA GLN A 54 -8.03 -7.62 8.72
C GLN A 54 -7.65 -6.69 7.56
N THR A 55 -8.59 -6.42 6.66
CA THR A 55 -8.39 -5.52 5.50
C THR A 55 -8.06 -4.11 5.95
N LEU A 56 -8.79 -3.55 6.90
CA LEU A 56 -8.54 -2.20 7.42
C LEU A 56 -7.14 -2.08 8.03
N LYS A 57 -6.75 -3.02 8.89
CA LYS A 57 -5.42 -3.05 9.50
C LYS A 57 -4.30 -3.20 8.47
N LEU A 58 -4.51 -4.03 7.44
CA LEU A 58 -3.54 -4.19 6.36
C LEU A 58 -3.42 -2.95 5.47
N LYS A 59 -4.51 -2.23 5.21
CA LYS A 59 -4.46 -0.96 4.45
C LYS A 59 -3.55 0.05 5.12
N GLU A 60 -3.60 0.17 6.44
CA GLU A 60 -2.72 1.08 7.19
C GLU A 60 -1.25 0.66 7.09
N ALA A 61 -0.96 -0.64 7.18
CA ALA A 61 0.40 -1.16 7.04
C ALA A 61 0.94 -0.95 5.61
N TYR A 62 0.13 -1.26 4.60
CA TYR A 62 0.50 -1.07 3.19
C TYR A 62 0.64 0.39 2.79
N LYS A 63 -0.08 1.32 3.44
CA LYS A 63 0.08 2.74 3.19
C LYS A 63 1.53 3.20 3.43
N LYS A 64 2.18 2.72 4.50
CA LYS A 64 3.59 3.05 4.79
C LYS A 64 4.52 2.54 3.69
N LEU A 65 4.28 1.31 3.23
CA LEU A 65 5.06 0.68 2.17
C LEU A 65 4.93 1.45 0.85
N VAL A 66 3.68 1.74 0.43
CA VAL A 66 3.37 2.42 -0.84
C VAL A 66 3.91 3.85 -0.85
N LEU A 67 3.74 4.60 0.25
CA LEU A 67 4.30 5.96 0.34
C LEU A 67 5.82 5.94 0.20
N PHE A 68 6.49 4.99 0.86
CA PHE A 68 7.93 4.85 0.73
C PHE A 68 8.34 4.44 -0.69
N GLU A 69 7.60 3.54 -1.36
CA GLU A 69 7.85 3.19 -2.77
C GLU A 69 7.71 4.38 -3.72
N ASN A 70 6.70 5.21 -3.50
CA ASN A 70 6.46 6.41 -4.32
C ASN A 70 7.54 7.48 -4.12
N ASP A 71 8.13 7.56 -2.93
CA ASP A 71 9.20 8.51 -2.59
C ASP A 71 10.60 8.02 -2.99
N LEU A 72 10.72 6.81 -3.56
CA LEU A 72 12.02 6.27 -3.96
C LEU A 72 12.73 7.15 -5.00
N PRO A 73 14.06 7.32 -4.88
CA PRO A 73 14.84 8.07 -5.86
C PRO A 73 14.68 7.50 -7.28
N ARG A 74 14.55 8.37 -8.27
CA ARG A 74 14.51 7.96 -9.70
C ARG A 74 15.84 7.37 -10.18
N SER A 75 16.96 7.76 -9.56
CA SER A 75 18.28 7.24 -9.89
C SER A 75 18.41 5.77 -9.49
N LYS A 76 18.76 4.89 -10.44
CA LYS A 76 18.92 3.45 -10.19
C LYS A 76 19.85 3.13 -9.02
N LYS A 77 20.98 3.85 -8.91
CA LYS A 77 21.97 3.65 -7.82
C LYS A 77 21.35 3.99 -6.46
N LYS A 78 20.76 5.19 -6.33
CA LYS A 78 20.13 5.66 -5.09
C LYS A 78 18.88 4.84 -4.73
N LYS A 79 18.13 4.38 -5.73
CA LYS A 79 16.99 3.46 -5.54
C LYS A 79 17.44 2.14 -4.92
N LYS A 80 18.51 1.53 -5.43
CA LYS A 80 19.06 0.27 -4.89
C LYS A 80 19.56 0.41 -3.46
N GLU A 81 20.11 1.57 -3.11
CA GLU A 81 20.56 1.91 -1.76
C GLU A 81 19.37 2.08 -0.82
N ALA A 82 18.39 2.92 -1.19
CA ALA A 82 17.15 3.11 -0.42
C ALA A 82 16.35 1.81 -0.22
N TYR A 83 16.34 0.90 -1.21
CA TYR A 83 15.72 -0.42 -1.05
C TYR A 83 16.41 -1.25 0.04
N ARG A 84 17.74 -1.25 0.08
CA ARG A 84 18.50 -2.07 1.04
C ARG A 84 18.42 -1.49 2.45
N GLU A 85 18.56 -0.18 2.58
CA GLU A 85 18.70 0.47 3.89
C GLU A 85 17.35 0.75 4.56
N ALA A 86 16.32 1.08 3.79
CA ALA A 86 15.06 1.57 4.34
C ALA A 86 13.83 0.78 3.89
N MET A 87 13.75 0.29 2.64
CA MET A 87 12.60 -0.53 2.23
C MET A 87 12.57 -1.90 2.91
N THR A 88 13.73 -2.57 2.97
CA THR A 88 13.83 -3.95 3.49
C THR A 88 13.25 -4.10 4.90
N PRO A 89 13.60 -3.24 5.89
CA PRO A 89 12.98 -3.34 7.21
C PRO A 89 11.46 -3.06 7.18
N ILE A 90 11.00 -2.05 6.43
CA ILE A 90 9.56 -1.72 6.31
C ILE A 90 8.78 -2.90 5.73
N LEU A 91 9.31 -3.51 4.67
CA LEU A 91 8.72 -4.68 4.04
C LEU A 91 8.67 -5.87 5.03
N SER A 92 9.76 -6.12 5.75
CA SER A 92 9.83 -7.19 6.74
C SER A 92 8.80 -7.00 7.86
N GLU A 93 8.69 -5.78 8.41
CA GLU A 93 7.71 -5.43 9.44
C GLU A 93 6.28 -5.57 8.91
N THR A 94 6.01 -5.11 7.69
CA THR A 94 4.70 -5.20 7.05
C THR A 94 4.28 -6.66 6.86
N MET A 95 5.20 -7.52 6.42
CA MET A 95 4.93 -8.94 6.23
C MET A 95 4.76 -9.68 7.57
N ALA A 96 5.56 -9.35 8.58
CA ALA A 96 5.41 -9.90 9.93
C ALA A 96 4.05 -9.51 10.54
N TYR A 97 3.68 -8.24 10.42
CA TYR A 97 2.38 -7.75 10.86
C TYR A 97 1.23 -8.41 10.11
N LYS A 98 1.33 -8.56 8.78
CA LYS A 98 0.35 -9.33 8.02
C LYS A 98 0.18 -10.73 8.57
N ARG A 99 1.28 -11.46 8.76
CA ARG A 99 1.25 -12.83 9.26
C ARG A 99 0.61 -12.93 10.65
N SER A 100 0.79 -11.93 11.52
CA SER A 100 0.17 -11.92 12.85
C SER A 100 -1.33 -11.64 12.84
N LEU A 101 -1.87 -11.06 11.75
CA LEU A 101 -3.31 -10.83 11.58
C LEU A 101 -4.05 -12.04 11.03
N LEU A 102 -3.37 -12.98 10.38
CA LEU A 102 -3.98 -14.13 9.73
C LEU A 102 -4.36 -15.21 10.76
N THR A 103 -5.50 -15.86 10.56
CA THR A 103 -5.82 -17.11 11.27
C THR A 103 -4.86 -18.22 10.86
N SER A 104 -4.76 -19.28 11.66
CA SER A 104 -3.88 -20.42 11.34
C SER A 104 -4.19 -21.04 9.97
N LYS A 105 -5.48 -21.11 9.57
CA LYS A 105 -5.88 -21.61 8.25
C LYS A 105 -5.45 -20.67 7.12
N GLN A 106 -5.64 -19.37 7.29
CA GLN A 106 -5.18 -18.37 6.32
C GLN A 106 -3.66 -18.36 6.19
N LEU A 107 -2.93 -18.44 7.31
CA LEU A 107 -1.47 -18.49 7.31
C LEU A 107 -0.94 -19.76 6.60
N ALA A 108 -1.58 -20.91 6.82
CA ALA A 108 -1.24 -22.14 6.11
C ALA A 108 -1.45 -22.01 4.60
N ALA A 109 -2.58 -21.42 4.16
CA ALA A 109 -2.84 -21.16 2.76
C ALA A 109 -1.81 -20.19 2.14
N TYR A 110 -1.48 -19.11 2.87
CA TYR A 110 -0.47 -18.14 2.45
C TYR A 110 0.90 -18.81 2.25
N ASN A 111 1.37 -19.60 3.21
CA ASN A 111 2.67 -20.27 3.12
C ASN A 111 2.69 -21.35 2.03
N ALA A 112 1.58 -22.06 1.81
CA ALA A 112 1.48 -23.06 0.76
C ALA A 112 1.52 -22.45 -0.66
N TYR A 113 1.05 -21.21 -0.81
CA TYR A 113 1.18 -20.45 -2.04
C TYR A 113 2.63 -19.98 -2.27
N ASP A 114 3.29 -19.48 -1.22
CA ASP A 114 4.66 -18.93 -1.27
C ASP A 114 5.74 -20.00 -1.54
N ALA A 115 5.45 -21.28 -1.26
CA ALA A 115 6.37 -22.40 -1.45
C ALA A 115 6.39 -23.00 -2.87
N ARG A 116 5.60 -22.46 -3.80
CA ARG A 116 5.48 -22.94 -5.19
C ARG A 116 6.40 -22.16 -6.12
#